data_AF-A0ABD3K7S3-F1
#
_entry.id   AF-A0ABD3K7S3-F1
#
_cell.length_a   1.000
_cell.length_b   1.000
_cell.length_c   1.000
_cell.angle_alpha   90.00
_cell.angle_beta   90.00
_cell.angle_gamma   90.00
#
_symmetry.space_group_name_H-M   'P 1'
#
loop_
_entity.id
_entity.type
_entity.pdbx_description
1 polymer ?
#
loop_
_entity_poly.entity_id
_entity_poly.type
_entity_poly.pdbx_seq_one_letter_code
_entity_poly.pdbx_strand_id
1 'polypeptide(L)'
;EDENVHVTAFLQYQAIRSYATKVFYSDSNPRKMIQNLTIHAIAAYAERHNFNELSVIEFSAGVVQIFKEVLLGSGYEVVKVKIVRIKPDKHLKNVLTETSD
;
A
#
# COMPACT_ATOMS: atom_id res chain seq x y z
N GLU A 1 -15.37 -4.91 15.60
CA GLU A 1 -15.57 -3.61 14.93
C GLU A 1 -14.39 -3.38 14.02
N ASP A 2 -14.62 -2.93 12.79
CA ASP A 2 -13.59 -2.92 11.74
C ASP A 2 -12.46 -1.95 12.08
N GLU A 3 -11.25 -2.49 12.26
CA GLU A 3 -10.04 -1.71 12.47
C GLU A 3 -9.68 -0.99 11.16
N ASN A 4 -10.02 0.30 11.07
CA ASN A 4 -9.68 1.09 9.89
C ASN A 4 -8.25 1.63 9.98
N VAL A 5 -7.49 1.54 8.89
CA VAL A 5 -6.15 2.13 8.80
C VAL A 5 -6.05 3.06 7.60
N HIS A 6 -5.64 4.30 7.88
CA HIS A 6 -5.40 5.31 6.86
C HIS A 6 -3.94 5.33 6.46
N VAL A 7 -3.65 4.95 5.22
CA VAL A 7 -2.30 4.97 4.64
C VAL A 7 -2.20 6.09 3.61
N THR A 8 -1.19 6.94 3.75
CA THR A 8 -0.81 7.94 2.75
C THR A 8 0.59 7.63 2.25
N ALA A 9 0.74 7.39 0.95
CA ALA A 9 2.01 7.05 0.33
C ALA A 9 2.23 7.84 -0.96
N PHE A 10 3.48 8.19 -1.22
CA PHE A 10 3.94 8.66 -2.52
C PHE A 10 4.64 7.51 -3.25
N LEU A 11 4.20 7.25 -4.48
CA LEU A 11 4.74 6.20 -5.33
C LEU A 11 5.27 6.81 -6.62
N GLN A 12 6.55 6.60 -6.88
CA GLN A 12 7.20 6.90 -8.15
C GLN A 12 7.49 5.57 -8.86
N TYR A 13 7.10 5.49 -10.12
CA TYR A 13 7.18 4.29 -10.94
C TYR A 13 7.53 4.64 -12.39
N GLN A 14 8.00 3.64 -13.14
CA GLN A 14 8.26 3.76 -14.57
C GLN A 14 7.89 2.48 -15.31
N ALA A 15 7.56 2.59 -16.59
CA ALA A 15 7.24 1.44 -17.43
C ALA A 15 8.52 0.66 -17.74
N ILE A 16 8.45 -0.66 -17.64
CA ILE A 16 9.58 -1.54 -17.99
C ILE A 16 9.66 -1.62 -19.50
N ARG A 17 10.84 -1.35 -20.07
CA ARG A 17 11.04 -1.23 -21.53
C ARG A 17 10.57 -2.47 -22.31
N SER A 18 10.75 -3.67 -21.77
CA SER A 18 10.31 -4.93 -22.39
C SER A 18 8.77 -5.11 -22.38
N TYR A 19 8.05 -4.37 -21.54
CA TYR A 19 6.59 -4.39 -21.43
C TYR A 19 5.94 -3.15 -22.08
N ALA A 20 6.73 -2.24 -22.64
CA ALA A 20 6.27 -0.94 -23.13
C ALA A 20 5.10 -1.07 -24.11
N THR A 21 5.16 -1.98 -25.09
CA THR A 21 4.06 -2.20 -26.04
C THR A 21 2.77 -2.60 -25.33
N LYS A 22 2.81 -3.58 -24.43
CA LYS A 22 1.64 -4.02 -23.67
C LYS A 22 1.06 -2.88 -22.83
N VAL A 23 1.92 -2.14 -22.14
CA VAL A 23 1.56 -1.05 -21.24
C VAL A 23 0.96 0.15 -21.98
N PHE A 24 1.51 0.52 -23.14
CA PHE A 24 1.02 1.65 -23.94
C PHE A 24 -0.33 1.37 -24.61
N TYR A 25 -0.64 0.10 -24.91
CA TYR A 25 -1.88 -0.28 -25.58
C TYR A 25 -2.96 -0.86 -24.65
N SER A 26 -2.64 -1.23 -23.41
CA SER A 26 -3.60 -1.88 -22.50
C SER A 26 -4.57 -0.93 -21.81
N ASP A 27 -4.13 0.29 -21.46
CA ASP A 27 -4.90 1.17 -20.58
C ASP A 27 -4.96 2.61 -21.08
N SER A 28 -6.18 3.11 -21.22
CA SER A 28 -6.44 4.52 -21.54
C SER A 28 -6.04 5.48 -20.42
N ASN A 29 -5.85 4.99 -19.19
CA ASN A 29 -5.37 5.77 -18.05
C ASN A 29 -4.51 4.92 -17.08
N PRO A 30 -3.21 4.75 -17.36
CA PRO A 30 -2.35 3.90 -16.56
C PRO A 30 -2.13 4.40 -15.13
N ARG A 31 -2.23 5.72 -14.89
CA ARG A 31 -2.16 6.29 -13.54
C ARG A 31 -3.30 5.79 -12.66
N LYS A 32 -4.53 5.81 -13.18
CA LYS A 32 -5.71 5.34 -12.44
C LYS A 32 -5.65 3.85 -12.18
N MET A 33 -5.19 3.06 -13.16
CA MET A 33 -4.96 1.62 -12.98
C MET A 33 -4.00 1.35 -11.82
N ILE A 34 -2.83 2.00 -11.81
CA ILE A 34 -1.82 1.82 -10.75
C ILE A 34 -2.34 2.25 -9.39
N GLN A 35 -3.09 3.36 -9.31
CA GLN A 35 -3.74 3.78 -8.07
C GLN A 35 -4.71 2.71 -7.55
N ASN A 36 -5.59 2.19 -8.40
CA ASN A 36 -6.52 1.14 -8.00
C ASN A 36 -5.80 -0.12 -7.53
N LEU A 37 -4.81 -0.59 -8.31
CA LEU A 37 -4.00 -1.77 -7.99
C LEU A 37 -3.32 -1.64 -6.63
N THR A 38 -2.68 -0.50 -6.36
CA THR A 38 -1.98 -0.24 -5.10
C THR A 38 -2.92 -0.11 -3.90
N ILE A 39 -4.11 0.51 -4.09
CA ILE A 39 -5.15 0.58 -3.06
C ILE A 39 -5.65 -0.83 -2.70
N HIS A 40 -6.01 -1.63 -3.69
CA HIS A 40 -6.46 -3.00 -3.47
C HIS A 40 -5.40 -3.85 -2.78
N ALA A 41 -4.14 -3.67 -3.15
CA ALA A 41 -3.05 -4.44 -2.58
C ALA A 41 -2.75 -4.06 -1.12
N ILE A 42 -2.86 -2.78 -0.76
CA ILE A 42 -2.79 -2.35 0.64
C ILE A 42 -3.96 -2.92 1.44
N ALA A 43 -5.18 -2.86 0.91
CA ALA A 43 -6.36 -3.38 1.58
C ALA A 43 -6.22 -4.89 1.86
N ALA A 44 -5.84 -5.67 0.85
CA ALA A 44 -5.61 -7.11 1.00
C ALA A 44 -4.47 -7.44 1.98
N TYR A 45 -3.46 -6.57 2.09
CA TYR A 45 -2.39 -6.73 3.08
C TYR A 45 -2.87 -6.43 4.50
N ALA A 46 -3.58 -5.33 4.66
CA ALA A 46 -4.20 -4.92 5.91
C ALA A 46 -5.16 -5.99 6.45
N GLU A 47 -6.00 -6.58 5.60
CA GLU A 47 -6.94 -7.66 6.00
C GLU A 47 -6.23 -8.92 6.49
N ARG A 48 -5.01 -9.19 6.00
CA ARG A 48 -4.25 -10.40 6.33
C ARG A 48 -3.37 -10.26 7.57
N HIS A 49 -3.24 -9.07 8.12
CA HIS A 49 -2.33 -8.80 9.23
C HIS A 49 -3.06 -8.10 10.36
N ASN A 50 -2.87 -8.59 11.58
CA ASN A 50 -3.38 -7.92 12.76
C ASN A 50 -2.56 -6.63 13.02
N PHE A 51 -3.18 -5.46 12.92
CA PHE A 51 -2.49 -4.19 13.13
C PHE A 51 -1.98 -3.99 14.56
N ASN A 52 -2.56 -4.72 15.52
CA ASN A 52 -2.10 -4.71 16.91
C ASN A 52 -0.77 -5.47 17.09
N GLU A 53 -0.43 -6.35 16.15
CA GLU A 53 0.78 -7.18 16.20
C GLU A 53 1.92 -6.60 15.36
N LEU A 54 1.62 -5.84 14.31
CA LEU A 54 2.62 -5.22 13.45
C LEU A 54 3.01 -3.82 13.94
N SER A 55 4.31 -3.58 14.05
CA SER A 55 4.81 -2.21 14.17
C SER A 55 4.55 -1.40 12.90
N VAL A 56 4.46 -0.07 13.03
CA VAL A 56 4.33 0.85 11.88
C VAL A 56 5.47 0.65 10.86
N ILE A 57 6.66 0.27 11.34
CA ILE A 57 7.83 0.02 10.49
C ILE A 57 7.63 -1.24 9.66
N GLU A 58 7.20 -2.34 10.27
CA GLU A 58 6.94 -3.61 9.58
C GLU A 58 5.81 -3.47 8.57
N PHE A 59 4.71 -2.81 8.97
CA PHE A 59 3.61 -2.54 8.05
C PHE A 59 4.06 -1.69 6.86
N SER A 60 4.86 -0.64 7.11
CA SER A 60 5.42 0.20 6.05
C SER A 60 6.29 -0.61 5.07
N ALA A 61 7.13 -1.51 5.60
CA ALA A 61 7.98 -2.37 4.78
C ALA A 61 7.15 -3.33 3.92
N GLY A 62 6.09 -3.93 4.49
CA GLY A 62 5.16 -4.79 3.76
C GLY A 62 4.43 -4.05 2.63
N VAL A 63 3.92 -2.85 2.89
CA VAL A 63 3.28 -2.01 1.85
C VAL A 63 4.24 -1.72 0.70
N VAL A 64 5.51 -1.38 1.00
CA VAL A 64 6.53 -1.14 -0.02
C VAL A 64 6.79 -2.40 -0.86
N GLN A 65 6.86 -3.56 -0.22
CA GLN A 65 7.08 -4.84 -0.91
C GLN A 65 5.93 -5.17 -1.86
N ILE A 66 4.70 -4.99 -1.41
CA ILE A 66 3.50 -5.22 -2.21
C ILE A 66 3.42 -4.31 -3.43
N PHE A 67 3.80 -3.03 -3.27
CA PHE A 67 3.87 -2.12 -4.41
C PHE A 67 4.84 -2.63 -5.48
N LYS A 68 5.99 -3.18 -5.08
CA LYS A 68 6.95 -3.74 -6.04
C LYS A 68 6.36 -4.92 -6.80
N GLU A 69 5.72 -5.85 -6.10
CA GLU A 69 5.15 -7.06 -6.69
C GLU A 69 4.01 -6.75 -7.67
N VAL A 70 3.08 -5.90 -7.26
CA VAL A 70 1.90 -5.57 -8.06
C VAL A 70 2.27 -4.74 -9.29
N LEU A 71 3.19 -3.77 -9.14
CA LEU A 71 3.63 -2.99 -10.30
C LEU A 71 4.41 -3.86 -11.28
N LEU A 72 5.28 -4.75 -10.79
CA LEU A 72 6.04 -5.66 -11.65
C LEU A 72 5.10 -6.52 -12.51
N GLY A 73 4.03 -7.07 -11.92
CA GLY A 73 3.02 -7.85 -12.64
C GLY A 73 2.25 -7.05 -13.71
N SER A 74 2.18 -5.72 -13.57
CA SER A 74 1.53 -4.82 -14.52
C SER A 74 2.50 -4.21 -15.55
N GLY A 75 3.78 -4.60 -15.55
CA GLY A 75 4.79 -4.10 -16.49
C GLY A 75 5.44 -2.77 -16.07
N TYR A 76 5.34 -2.42 -14.79
CA TYR A 76 5.93 -1.23 -14.19
C TYR A 76 6.95 -1.63 -13.13
N GLU A 77 7.94 -0.79 -12.87
CA GLU A 77 8.83 -0.95 -11.74
C GLU A 77 8.74 0.25 -10.78
N VAL A 78 8.92 -0.05 -9.50
CA VAL A 78 8.92 0.95 -8.44
C VAL A 78 10.29 1.62 -8.38
N VAL A 79 10.32 2.93 -8.63
CA VAL A 79 11.54 3.75 -8.49
C VAL A 79 11.73 4.19 -7.05
N LYS A 80 10.63 4.63 -6.41
CA LYS A 80 10.66 5.14 -5.04
C LYS A 80 9.29 5.02 -4.39
N VAL A 81 9.28 4.63 -3.12
CA VAL A 81 8.10 4.71 -2.25
C VAL A 81 8.45 5.58 -1.05
N LYS A 82 7.55 6.47 -0.68
CA LYS A 82 7.60 7.19 0.59
C LYS A 82 6.27 7.03 1.30
N ILE A 83 6.26 6.27 2.39
CA ILE A 83 5.13 6.25 3.31
C ILE A 83 5.14 7.58 4.07
N VAL A 84 4.11 8.38 3.89
CA VAL A 84 3.97 9.71 4.51
C VAL A 84 3.35 9.56 5.89
N ARG A 85 2.35 8.68 6.01
CA ARG A 85 1.57 8.50 7.23
C ARG A 85 0.82 7.18 7.22
N ILE A 86 0.82 6.50 8.36
CA ILE A 86 -0.10 5.42 8.69
C ILE A 86 -0.82 5.87 9.96
N LYS A 87 -2.15 5.88 9.95
CA LYS A 87 -2.93 6.13 11.16
C LYS A 87 -3.95 5.02 11.37
N PRO A 88 -3.83 4.25 12.47
CA PRO A 88 -4.96 3.47 12.96
C PRO A 88 -6.09 4.43 13.34
N ASP A 89 -7.32 4.03 13.05
CA ASP A 89 -8.51 4.79 13.45
C ASP A 89 -8.63 4.80 14.99
N LYS A 90 -9.27 5.83 15.52
CA LYS A 90 -9.15 6.28 16.93
C LYS A 90 -9.51 5.23 17.98
N HIS A 91 -10.23 4.17 17.65
CA HIS A 91 -10.61 3.13 18.62
C HIS A 91 -9.40 2.35 19.17
N LEU A 92 -8.26 2.37 18.47
CA LEU A 92 -7.00 1.80 18.98
C LEU A 92 -6.28 2.68 20.01
N LYS A 93 -6.63 3.97 20.12
CA LYS A 93 -6.05 4.84 21.16
C LYS A 93 -6.63 4.56 22.54
N ASN A 94 -7.91 4.19 22.64
CA ASN A 94 -8.55 4.03 23.93
C ASN A 94 -8.07 2.78 24.68
N VAL A 95 -7.82 1.67 23.98
CA VAL A 95 -7.34 0.43 24.61
C VAL A 95 -5.93 0.59 25.22
N LEU A 96 -5.07 1.44 24.64
CA LEU A 96 -3.74 1.73 25.19
C LEU A 96 -3.75 2.68 26.40
N THR A 97 -4.82 3.47 26.57
CA THR A 97 -5.01 4.32 27.76
C THR A 97 -5.90 3.68 28.84
N GLU A 98 -6.65 2.63 28.53
CA GLU A 98 -7.56 1.98 29.48
C GLU A 98 -6.96 0.75 30.20
N THR A 99 -5.78 0.26 29.82
CA THR A 99 -5.06 -0.81 30.54
C THR A 99 -4.01 -0.29 31.52
N SER A 100 -4.03 1.00 31.85
CA SER A 100 -3.18 1.62 32.87
C SER A 100 -4.03 2.33 33.93
N ASP A 101 -4.89 1.57 34.60
CA ASP A 101 -5.38 1.83 35.97
C ASP A 101 -5.68 0.48 36.66
#